data_AF-I0R6J8-F1
#
_entry.id   AF-I0R6J8-F1
#
_cell.length_a   1.000
_cell.length_b   1.000
_cell.length_c   1.000
_cell.angle_alpha   90.00
_cell.angle_beta   90.00
_cell.angle_gamma   90.00
#
_symmetry.space_group_name_H-M   'P 1'
#
loop_
_entity.id
_entity.type
_entity.pdbx_description
1 polymer ?
#
loop_
_entity_poly.entity_id
_entity_poly.type
_entity_poly.pdbx_seq_one_letter_code
_entity_poly.pdbx_strand_id
1 'polypeptide(L)'
;MNTKRISEIQKNAKKIDCRINLFEGFCPKRTENSSGESLFWRNVVNIYGLLADCDSIQIKREPNLFWLMNKYSFIARDDLDFVKDFWNNISALRKCFCHNTDISLYYQKRNLKKIEKFLDEVFIISTQKPKTIDEIESKHWSLVNADIDRKFDEYLNIMNRGFLKWDKSDDKVMVVDEWIDMVSEALFKDTELVSNIKADLAEYSIRNFRLDTTVKWYISIINGALEKNCFSYQDIKTFIKGLKNSMSNREILLEVIKQKS
;
A
#
# COMPACT_ATOMS: atom_id res chain seq x y z
N MET A 1 -6.82 -11.17 11.42
CA MET A 1 -5.68 -10.50 10.75
C MET A 1 -4.47 -10.42 11.69
N ASN A 2 -3.27 -10.77 11.21
CA ASN A 2 -2.11 -11.10 12.04
C ASN A 2 -1.28 -9.87 12.47
N THR A 3 -1.83 -9.03 13.34
CA THR A 3 -1.21 -7.76 13.79
C THR A 3 0.16 -7.94 14.44
N LYS A 4 0.36 -9.02 15.22
CA LYS A 4 1.67 -9.34 15.83
C LYS A 4 2.76 -9.52 14.78
N ARG A 5 2.47 -10.27 13.72
CA ARG A 5 3.40 -10.54 12.63
C ARG A 5 3.73 -9.29 11.83
N ILE A 6 2.75 -8.42 11.62
CA ILE A 6 2.97 -7.10 11.00
C ILE A 6 3.95 -6.28 11.85
N SER A 7 3.77 -6.23 13.18
CA SER A 7 4.69 -5.52 14.07
C SER A 7 6.11 -6.12 14.08
N GLU A 8 6.25 -7.44 13.98
CA GLU A 8 7.55 -8.09 13.84
C GLU A 8 8.26 -7.70 12.54
N ILE A 9 7.52 -7.66 11.42
CA ILE A 9 8.04 -7.22 10.13
C ILE A 9 8.48 -5.76 10.20
N GLN A 10 7.68 -4.87 10.80
CA GLN A 10 8.06 -3.46 11.01
C GLN A 10 9.34 -3.34 11.84
N LYS A 11 9.48 -4.18 12.88
CA LYS A 11 10.69 -4.21 13.69
C LYS A 11 11.91 -4.65 12.87
N ASN A 12 11.75 -5.65 12.01
CA ASN A 12 12.84 -6.13 11.14
C ASN A 12 13.22 -5.08 10.08
N ALA A 13 12.25 -4.40 9.47
CA ALA A 13 12.50 -3.28 8.58
C ALA A 13 13.30 -2.16 9.28
N LYS A 14 12.89 -1.77 10.50
CA LYS A 14 13.57 -0.73 11.29
C LYS A 14 14.97 -1.10 11.78
N LYS A 15 15.31 -2.40 11.87
CA LYS A 15 16.69 -2.84 12.14
C LYS A 15 17.62 -2.58 10.97
N ILE A 16 17.10 -2.66 9.75
CA ILE A 16 17.85 -2.34 8.53
C ILE A 16 18.08 -0.84 8.51
N ASP A 17 17.00 -0.06 8.59
CA ASP A 17 17.04 1.40 8.61
C ASP A 17 15.71 1.99 9.13
N CYS A 18 15.78 3.06 9.93
CA CYS A 18 14.58 3.69 10.51
C CYS A 18 13.68 4.38 9.46
N ARG A 19 14.21 4.64 8.26
CA ARG A 19 13.52 5.26 7.12
C ARG A 19 12.71 4.25 6.31
N ILE A 20 12.84 2.95 6.58
CA ILE A 20 11.95 1.91 6.03
C ILE A 20 10.72 1.80 6.95
N ASN A 21 9.79 2.74 6.77
CA ASN A 21 8.56 2.80 7.55
C ASN A 21 7.40 2.18 6.76
N LEU A 22 6.90 1.04 7.23
CA LEU A 22 5.89 0.25 6.53
C LEU A 22 4.59 0.18 7.32
N PHE A 23 3.47 0.01 6.61
CA PHE A 23 2.13 -0.21 7.18
C PHE A 23 1.66 0.93 8.08
N GLU A 24 2.15 2.13 7.83
CA GLU A 24 1.78 3.30 8.59
C GLU A 24 0.31 3.67 8.37
N GLY A 25 -0.37 4.11 9.44
CA GLY A 25 -1.78 4.48 9.37
C GLY A 25 -2.72 3.30 9.14
N PHE A 26 -2.22 2.06 9.20
CA PHE A 26 -3.05 0.89 9.00
C PHE A 26 -4.03 0.66 10.14
N CYS A 27 -5.31 0.90 9.85
CA CYS A 27 -6.41 0.73 10.79
C CYS A 27 -7.41 -0.30 10.24
N PRO A 28 -7.23 -1.59 10.55
CA PRO A 28 -8.10 -2.63 10.01
C PRO A 28 -9.51 -2.57 10.57
N LYS A 29 -10.49 -2.91 9.73
CA LYS A 29 -11.85 -3.20 10.17
C LYS A 29 -11.83 -4.43 11.07
N ARG A 30 -12.59 -4.36 12.17
CA ARG A 30 -12.82 -5.47 13.11
C ARG A 30 -13.40 -6.71 12.42
N THR A 31 -12.93 -7.88 12.82
CA THR A 31 -13.32 -9.19 12.26
C THR A 31 -13.84 -10.17 13.30
N GLU A 32 -13.82 -9.84 14.59
CA GLU A 32 -14.08 -10.79 15.69
C GLU A 32 -15.49 -11.41 15.65
N ASN A 33 -16.48 -10.68 15.10
CA ASN A 33 -17.88 -11.10 15.03
C ASN A 33 -18.34 -11.40 13.59
N SER A 34 -17.42 -11.65 12.67
CA SER A 34 -17.74 -11.89 11.26
C SER A 34 -17.42 -13.32 10.86
N SER A 35 -18.29 -13.94 10.06
CA SER A 35 -18.12 -15.30 9.54
C SER A 35 -18.58 -15.38 8.08
N GLY A 36 -18.22 -16.48 7.42
CA GLY A 36 -18.65 -16.75 6.04
C GLY A 36 -18.22 -15.65 5.06
N GLU A 37 -19.14 -15.23 4.21
CA GLU A 37 -18.95 -14.16 3.24
C GLU A 37 -18.54 -12.81 3.89
N SER A 38 -19.18 -12.45 5.01
CA SER A 38 -18.91 -11.18 5.68
C SER A 38 -17.45 -11.07 6.15
N LEU A 39 -16.90 -12.18 6.66
CA LEU A 39 -15.49 -12.26 7.03
C LEU A 39 -14.58 -12.11 5.81
N PHE A 40 -14.90 -12.82 4.72
CA PHE A 40 -14.13 -12.81 3.48
C PHE A 40 -13.97 -11.38 2.96
N TRP A 41 -15.09 -10.66 2.87
CA TRP A 41 -15.10 -9.30 2.37
C TRP A 41 -14.37 -8.31 3.29
N ARG A 42 -14.46 -8.49 4.61
CA ARG A 42 -13.66 -7.70 5.56
C ARG A 42 -12.17 -7.96 5.40
N ASN A 43 -11.77 -9.21 5.19
CA ASN A 43 -10.39 -9.58 4.94
C ASN A 43 -9.88 -8.95 3.63
N VAL A 44 -10.64 -9.06 2.53
CA VAL A 44 -10.29 -8.41 1.24
C VAL A 44 -10.09 -6.90 1.42
N VAL A 45 -11.01 -6.22 2.11
CA VAL A 45 -10.90 -4.76 2.33
C VAL A 45 -9.70 -4.41 3.21
N ASN A 46 -9.46 -5.16 4.28
CA ASN A 46 -8.33 -4.93 5.17
C ASN A 46 -6.99 -5.14 4.46
N ILE A 47 -6.85 -6.23 3.70
CA ILE A 47 -5.63 -6.52 2.93
C ILE A 47 -5.44 -5.47 1.84
N TYR A 48 -6.51 -5.09 1.12
CA TYR A 48 -6.42 -4.01 0.14
C TYR A 48 -5.94 -2.70 0.79
N GLY A 49 -6.55 -2.31 1.92
CA GLY A 49 -6.15 -1.09 2.64
C GLY A 49 -4.68 -1.10 3.05
N LEU A 50 -4.18 -2.24 3.54
CA LEU A 50 -2.77 -2.43 3.88
C LEU A 50 -1.84 -2.21 2.68
N LEU A 51 -2.18 -2.82 1.54
CA LEU A 51 -1.32 -2.90 0.35
C LEU A 51 -1.41 -1.68 -0.58
N ALA A 52 -2.52 -0.94 -0.51
CA ALA A 52 -2.89 0.06 -1.51
C ALA A 52 -3.05 1.46 -0.95
N ASP A 53 -3.68 1.57 0.22
CA ASP A 53 -4.12 2.84 0.78
C ASP A 53 -3.10 3.34 1.81
N CYS A 54 -2.58 2.44 2.65
CA CYS A 54 -1.57 2.77 3.66
C CYS A 54 -0.16 2.85 3.08
N ASP A 55 0.19 1.95 2.15
CA ASP A 55 1.56 1.82 1.70
C ASP A 55 1.68 1.30 0.27
N SER A 56 1.23 2.14 -0.67
CA SER A 56 1.17 1.78 -2.09
C SER A 56 2.52 1.42 -2.72
N ILE A 57 3.64 1.85 -2.13
CA ILE A 57 4.98 1.54 -2.65
C ILE A 57 5.43 0.11 -2.31
N GLN A 58 4.72 -0.59 -1.41
CA GLN A 58 5.00 -2.00 -1.17
C GLN A 58 4.76 -2.85 -2.41
N ILE A 59 3.64 -2.64 -3.13
CA ILE A 59 3.27 -3.50 -4.25
C ILE A 59 2.44 -2.85 -5.36
N LYS A 60 1.72 -1.75 -5.10
CA LYS A 60 0.81 -1.14 -6.08
C LYS A 60 1.54 -0.29 -7.12
N ARG A 61 2.61 0.40 -6.73
CA ARG A 61 3.44 1.24 -7.62
C ARG A 61 4.57 0.42 -8.27
N GLU A 62 5.17 0.95 -9.33
CA GLU A 62 6.37 0.36 -9.95
C GLU A 62 7.41 1.47 -10.16
N PRO A 63 8.68 1.28 -9.77
CA PRO A 63 9.19 0.15 -8.97
C PRO A 63 8.58 0.10 -7.56
N ASN A 64 8.58 -1.09 -6.93
CA ASN A 64 8.09 -1.31 -5.54
C ASN A 64 9.07 -2.12 -4.68
N LEU A 65 8.75 -2.24 -3.38
CA LEU A 65 9.55 -2.97 -2.41
C LEU A 65 9.91 -4.39 -2.84
N PHE A 66 8.95 -5.18 -3.36
CA PHE A 66 9.24 -6.55 -3.77
C PHE A 66 10.11 -6.61 -5.04
N TRP A 67 9.92 -5.68 -5.98
CA TRP A 67 10.84 -5.52 -7.10
C TRP A 67 12.27 -5.22 -6.61
N LEU A 68 12.43 -4.32 -5.65
CA LEU A 68 13.71 -3.97 -5.05
C LEU A 68 14.35 -5.20 -4.37
N MET A 69 13.58 -5.91 -3.55
CA MET A 69 14.04 -7.14 -2.89
C MET A 69 14.44 -8.22 -3.91
N ASN A 70 13.73 -8.35 -5.03
CA ASN A 70 14.08 -9.32 -6.06
C ASN A 70 15.34 -8.91 -6.84
N LYS A 71 15.49 -7.62 -7.17
CA LYS A 71 16.68 -7.06 -7.83
C LYS A 71 17.96 -7.41 -7.09
N TYR A 72 17.93 -7.34 -5.77
CA TYR A 72 19.07 -7.68 -4.90
C TYR A 72 19.05 -9.14 -4.39
N SER A 73 18.24 -10.02 -4.99
CA SER A 73 18.16 -11.45 -4.65
C SER A 73 17.80 -11.76 -3.20
N PHE A 74 17.11 -10.83 -2.52
CA PHE A 74 16.56 -11.05 -1.17
C PHE A 74 15.34 -11.95 -1.20
N ILE A 75 14.60 -11.96 -2.32
CA ILE A 75 13.50 -12.90 -2.58
C ILE A 75 13.68 -13.54 -3.96
N ALA A 76 13.11 -14.73 -4.14
CA ALA A 76 13.14 -15.42 -5.43
C ALA A 76 12.21 -14.74 -6.45
N ARG A 77 12.36 -15.09 -7.74
CA ARG A 77 11.41 -14.65 -8.77
C ARG A 77 10.01 -15.18 -8.50
N ASP A 78 9.89 -16.45 -8.10
CA ASP A 78 8.60 -17.07 -7.78
C ASP A 78 7.92 -16.38 -6.59
N ASP A 79 8.69 -15.88 -5.62
CA ASP A 79 8.17 -15.06 -4.52
C ASP A 79 7.55 -13.75 -5.05
N LEU A 80 8.25 -13.07 -5.97
CA LEU A 80 7.75 -11.83 -6.60
C LEU A 80 6.48 -12.09 -7.42
N ASP A 81 6.46 -13.17 -8.20
CA ASP A 81 5.32 -13.55 -9.03
C ASP A 81 4.11 -13.92 -8.16
N PHE A 82 4.32 -14.66 -7.06
CA PHE A 82 3.27 -14.94 -6.08
C PHE A 82 2.69 -13.65 -5.48
N VAL A 83 3.55 -12.72 -5.04
CA VAL A 83 3.10 -11.46 -4.42
C VAL A 83 2.30 -10.61 -5.42
N LYS A 84 2.74 -10.55 -6.68
CA LYS A 84 2.03 -9.86 -7.75
C LYS A 84 0.65 -10.49 -8.02
N ASP A 85 0.58 -11.81 -8.09
CA ASP A 85 -0.68 -12.52 -8.31
C ASP A 85 -1.63 -12.35 -7.12
N PHE A 86 -1.13 -12.43 -5.89
CA PHE A 86 -1.91 -12.19 -4.70
C PHE A 86 -2.49 -10.77 -4.66
N TRP A 87 -1.67 -9.74 -4.91
CA TRP A 87 -2.14 -8.36 -5.01
C TRP A 87 -3.18 -8.19 -6.12
N ASN A 88 -2.97 -8.80 -7.29
CA ASN A 88 -3.90 -8.77 -8.40
C ASN A 88 -5.27 -9.38 -8.04
N ASN A 89 -5.27 -10.48 -7.29
CA ASN A 89 -6.48 -11.12 -6.80
C ASN A 89 -7.22 -10.20 -5.80
N ILE A 90 -6.53 -9.66 -4.80
CA ILE A 90 -7.13 -8.73 -3.82
C ILE A 90 -7.68 -7.47 -4.51
N SER A 91 -6.95 -6.89 -5.47
CA SER A 91 -7.38 -5.74 -6.25
C SER A 91 -8.63 -6.03 -7.09
N ALA A 92 -8.71 -7.21 -7.71
CA ALA A 92 -9.87 -7.63 -8.48
C ALA A 92 -11.10 -7.85 -7.58
N LEU A 93 -10.93 -8.57 -6.48
CA LEU A 93 -11.97 -8.80 -5.48
C LEU A 93 -12.50 -7.49 -4.89
N ARG A 94 -11.61 -6.53 -4.58
CA ARG A 94 -12.01 -5.22 -4.06
C ARG A 94 -12.86 -4.42 -5.06
N LYS A 95 -12.63 -4.59 -6.36
CA LYS A 95 -13.38 -3.91 -7.44
C LYS A 95 -14.78 -4.47 -7.65
N CYS A 96 -15.08 -5.69 -7.20
CA CYS A 96 -16.44 -6.24 -7.25
C CYS A 96 -17.48 -5.36 -6.55
N PHE A 97 -17.07 -4.64 -5.50
CA PHE A 97 -17.94 -3.76 -4.73
C PHE A 97 -18.26 -2.42 -5.39
N CYS A 98 -17.58 -2.04 -6.47
CA CYS A 98 -17.77 -0.72 -7.06
C CYS A 98 -19.07 -0.69 -7.87
N HIS A 99 -20.00 0.18 -7.49
CA HIS A 99 -21.26 0.42 -8.18
C HIS A 99 -20.97 0.84 -9.64
N ASN A 100 -21.35 -0.02 -10.60
CA ASN A 100 -21.26 0.09 -12.08
C ASN A 100 -20.54 -1.12 -12.70
N THR A 101 -20.99 -2.33 -12.34
CA THR A 101 -20.52 -3.58 -12.93
C THR A 101 -21.33 -3.93 -14.17
N ASP A 102 -21.30 -3.07 -15.20
CA ASP A 102 -21.81 -3.47 -16.51
C ASP A 102 -20.85 -4.51 -17.11
N ILE A 103 -21.31 -5.77 -17.15
CA ILE A 103 -20.55 -6.91 -17.66
C ILE A 103 -20.25 -6.79 -19.15
N SER A 104 -20.88 -5.86 -19.88
CA SER A 104 -20.57 -5.58 -21.28
C SER A 104 -19.20 -4.89 -21.42
N LEU A 105 -18.77 -4.15 -20.39
CA LEU A 105 -17.56 -3.34 -20.40
C LEU A 105 -16.30 -4.19 -20.35
N TYR A 106 -15.30 -3.80 -21.14
CA TYR A 106 -14.03 -4.53 -21.30
C TYR A 106 -13.31 -4.77 -19.96
N TYR A 107 -13.17 -3.73 -19.13
CA TYR A 107 -12.47 -3.84 -17.85
C TYR A 107 -13.23 -4.70 -16.83
N GLN A 108 -14.56 -4.69 -16.88
CA GLN A 108 -15.37 -5.55 -16.02
C GLN A 108 -15.23 -7.02 -16.41
N LYS A 109 -15.29 -7.34 -17.70
CA LYS A 109 -15.01 -8.71 -18.21
C LYS A 109 -13.63 -9.19 -17.78
N ARG A 110 -12.61 -8.34 -17.87
CA ARG A 110 -11.25 -8.68 -17.44
C ARG A 110 -11.15 -8.95 -15.94
N ASN A 111 -11.87 -8.19 -15.12
CA ASN A 111 -11.92 -8.43 -13.66
C ASN A 111 -12.64 -9.75 -13.34
N LEU A 112 -13.77 -10.04 -14.00
CA LEU A 112 -14.48 -11.31 -13.82
C LEU A 112 -13.61 -12.53 -14.14
N LYS A 113 -12.82 -12.49 -15.21
CA LYS A 113 -11.85 -13.56 -15.52
C LYS A 113 -10.79 -13.76 -14.43
N LYS A 114 -10.36 -12.68 -13.76
CA LYS A 114 -9.41 -12.80 -12.63
C LYS A 114 -10.07 -13.47 -11.42
N ILE A 115 -11.34 -13.16 -11.16
CA ILE A 115 -12.11 -13.77 -10.08
C ILE A 115 -12.35 -15.24 -10.38
N GLU A 116 -12.73 -15.60 -11.60
CA GLU A 116 -12.88 -16.98 -12.05
C GLU A 116 -11.57 -17.77 -11.84
N LYS A 117 -10.42 -17.21 -12.26
CA LYS A 117 -9.10 -17.82 -11.99
C LYS A 117 -8.83 -18.00 -10.49
N PHE A 118 -9.12 -16.98 -9.68
CA PHE A 118 -8.97 -17.08 -8.22
C PHE A 118 -9.83 -18.21 -7.64
N LEU A 119 -11.08 -18.33 -8.07
CA LEU A 119 -11.99 -19.40 -7.62
C LEU A 119 -11.51 -20.77 -8.11
N ASP A 120 -10.98 -20.86 -9.33
CA ASP A 120 -10.40 -22.10 -9.86
C ASP A 120 -9.25 -22.63 -9.01
N GLU A 121 -8.42 -21.73 -8.48
CA GLU A 121 -7.34 -22.03 -7.55
C GLU A 121 -7.85 -22.46 -6.17
N VAL A 122 -8.84 -21.75 -5.62
CA VAL A 122 -9.43 -22.07 -4.31
C VAL A 122 -10.13 -23.43 -4.33
N PHE A 123 -10.88 -23.71 -5.39
CA PHE A 123 -11.68 -24.93 -5.55
C PHE A 123 -10.96 -25.99 -6.40
N ILE A 124 -9.63 -26.11 -6.27
CA ILE A 124 -8.80 -26.94 -7.15
C ILE A 124 -9.27 -28.40 -7.27
N ILE A 125 -9.77 -28.98 -6.17
CA ILE A 125 -10.25 -30.37 -6.09
C ILE A 125 -11.74 -30.54 -6.43
N SER A 126 -12.49 -29.44 -6.62
CA SER A 126 -13.93 -29.53 -6.90
C SER A 126 -14.19 -29.80 -8.38
N THR A 127 -15.13 -30.70 -8.66
CA THR A 127 -15.63 -30.97 -10.02
C THR A 127 -16.61 -29.91 -10.52
N GLN A 128 -17.27 -29.20 -9.60
CA GLN A 128 -18.12 -28.03 -9.89
C GLN A 128 -17.55 -26.82 -9.16
N LYS A 129 -16.95 -25.90 -9.93
CA LYS A 129 -16.29 -24.72 -9.40
C LYS A 129 -17.17 -23.49 -9.61
N PRO A 130 -17.39 -22.66 -8.58
CA PRO A 130 -18.02 -21.36 -8.76
C PRO A 130 -17.21 -20.50 -9.73
N LYS A 131 -17.86 -19.86 -10.69
CA LYS A 131 -17.23 -18.90 -11.62
C LYS A 131 -17.32 -17.47 -11.14
N THR A 132 -18.31 -17.19 -10.30
CA THR A 132 -18.56 -15.88 -9.70
C THR A 132 -18.63 -15.97 -8.19
N ILE A 133 -18.46 -14.84 -7.50
CA ILE A 133 -18.55 -14.80 -6.04
C ILE A 133 -19.97 -15.15 -5.56
N ASP A 134 -20.99 -14.75 -6.31
CA ASP A 134 -22.41 -15.00 -5.98
C ASP A 134 -22.79 -16.48 -6.06
N GLU A 135 -22.01 -17.30 -6.78
CA GLU A 135 -22.20 -18.75 -6.90
C GLU A 135 -21.61 -19.53 -5.71
N ILE A 136 -20.91 -18.87 -4.77
CA ILE A 136 -20.30 -19.55 -3.62
C ILE A 136 -21.36 -19.92 -2.59
N GLU A 137 -21.61 -21.22 -2.43
CA GLU A 137 -22.54 -21.70 -1.41
C GLU A 137 -22.03 -21.41 0.02
N SER A 138 -22.97 -21.22 0.95
CA SER A 138 -22.68 -20.88 2.35
C SER A 138 -21.65 -21.79 3.02
N LYS A 139 -21.68 -23.09 2.70
CA LYS A 139 -20.78 -24.12 3.25
C LYS A 139 -19.32 -23.97 2.80
N HIS A 140 -19.07 -23.26 1.70
CA HIS A 140 -17.75 -23.15 1.08
C HIS A 140 -16.98 -21.89 1.50
N TRP A 141 -17.62 -20.94 2.19
CA TRP A 141 -16.92 -19.73 2.62
C TRP A 141 -15.75 -19.97 3.58
N SER A 142 -15.78 -21.04 4.37
CA SER A 142 -14.65 -21.42 5.22
C SER A 142 -13.40 -21.71 4.40
N LEU A 143 -13.54 -22.40 3.26
CA LEU A 143 -12.45 -22.70 2.33
C LEU A 143 -11.88 -21.42 1.71
N VAL A 144 -12.76 -20.53 1.23
CA VAL A 144 -12.34 -19.28 0.58
C VAL A 144 -11.63 -18.35 1.57
N ASN A 145 -12.14 -18.23 2.80
CA ASN A 145 -11.49 -17.49 3.88
C ASN A 145 -10.11 -18.07 4.20
N ALA A 146 -10.01 -19.40 4.33
CA ALA A 146 -8.76 -20.08 4.63
C ALA A 146 -7.70 -19.87 3.53
N ASP A 147 -8.10 -19.86 2.24
CA ASP A 147 -7.15 -19.59 1.14
C ASP A 147 -6.61 -18.16 1.19
N ILE A 148 -7.48 -17.15 1.41
CA ILE A 148 -7.03 -15.76 1.55
C ILE A 148 -6.09 -15.60 2.74
N ASP A 149 -6.44 -16.15 3.90
CA ASP A 149 -5.61 -16.04 5.09
C ASP A 149 -4.25 -16.71 4.88
N ARG A 150 -4.23 -17.91 4.27
CA ARG A 150 -2.99 -18.62 3.91
C ARG A 150 -2.13 -17.81 2.93
N LYS A 151 -2.73 -17.25 1.87
CA LYS A 151 -2.00 -16.45 0.87
C LYS A 151 -1.46 -15.15 1.49
N PHE A 152 -2.22 -14.53 2.38
CA PHE A 152 -1.77 -13.36 3.12
C PHE A 152 -0.61 -13.69 4.08
N ASP A 153 -0.68 -14.81 4.78
CA ASP A 153 0.43 -15.28 5.61
C ASP A 153 1.70 -15.57 4.79
N GLU A 154 1.57 -16.13 3.59
CA GLU A 154 2.72 -16.33 2.70
C GLU A 154 3.28 -14.99 2.17
N TYR A 155 2.42 -14.02 1.86
CA TYR A 155 2.87 -12.66 1.54
C TYR A 155 3.73 -12.07 2.67
N LEU A 156 3.28 -12.20 3.92
CA LEU A 156 4.04 -11.74 5.09
C LEU A 156 5.33 -12.55 5.30
N ASN A 157 5.32 -13.86 5.00
CA ASN A 157 6.53 -14.69 5.01
C ASN A 157 7.59 -14.19 4.04
N ILE A 158 7.19 -13.96 2.79
CA ILE A 158 8.08 -13.47 1.74
C ILE A 158 8.70 -12.15 2.15
N MET A 159 7.88 -11.20 2.62
CA MET A 159 8.37 -9.91 3.07
C MET A 159 9.36 -10.05 4.24
N ASN A 160 9.04 -10.87 5.23
CA ASN A 160 9.93 -11.10 6.37
C ASN A 160 11.25 -11.77 5.96
N ARG A 161 11.20 -12.79 5.08
CA ARG A 161 12.40 -13.42 4.50
C ARG A 161 13.27 -12.39 3.78
N GLY A 162 12.66 -11.53 2.97
CA GLY A 162 13.32 -10.45 2.25
C GLY A 162 14.05 -9.49 3.19
N PHE A 163 13.38 -9.02 4.26
CA PHE A 163 14.03 -8.15 5.24
C PHE A 163 15.16 -8.83 6.02
N LEU A 164 15.00 -10.09 6.42
CA LEU A 164 16.06 -10.82 7.11
C LEU A 164 17.31 -11.00 6.24
N LYS A 165 17.15 -11.15 4.92
CA LYS A 165 18.27 -11.20 3.98
C LYS A 165 18.88 -9.82 3.72
N TRP A 166 18.05 -8.79 3.55
CA TRP A 166 18.52 -7.41 3.40
C TRP A 166 19.33 -6.98 4.62
N ASP A 167 18.89 -7.30 5.84
CA ASP A 167 19.62 -6.97 7.07
C ASP A 167 21.02 -7.61 7.15
N LYS A 168 21.24 -8.72 6.44
CA LYS A 168 22.52 -9.43 6.41
C LYS A 168 23.34 -9.16 5.15
N SER A 169 22.84 -8.32 4.25
CA SER A 169 23.47 -8.03 2.96
C SER A 169 24.58 -6.99 3.10
N ASP A 170 25.66 -7.18 2.36
CA ASP A 170 26.74 -6.19 2.22
C ASP A 170 26.26 -4.94 1.45
N ASP A 171 25.22 -5.07 0.63
CA ASP A 171 24.62 -3.98 -0.16
C ASP A 171 23.65 -3.10 0.65
N LYS A 172 23.48 -3.36 1.95
CA LYS A 172 22.44 -2.76 2.80
C LYS A 172 22.26 -1.26 2.57
N VAL A 173 23.36 -0.49 2.63
CA VAL A 173 23.36 0.97 2.52
C VAL A 173 22.91 1.42 1.12
N MET A 174 23.41 0.77 0.07
CA MET A 174 23.03 1.06 -1.31
C MET A 174 21.53 0.79 -1.54
N VAL A 175 21.02 -0.34 -1.04
CA VAL A 175 19.59 -0.67 -1.19
C VAL A 175 18.71 0.30 -0.40
N VAL A 176 19.15 0.77 0.78
CA VAL A 176 18.45 1.81 1.53
C VAL A 176 18.39 3.12 0.75
N ASP A 177 19.47 3.52 0.10
CA ASP A 177 19.50 4.72 -0.74
C ASP A 177 18.54 4.58 -1.94
N GLU A 178 18.48 3.41 -2.59
CA GLU A 178 17.52 3.16 -3.67
C GLU A 178 16.07 3.14 -3.16
N TRP A 179 15.82 2.58 -1.98
CA TRP A 179 14.51 2.65 -1.33
C TRP A 179 14.07 4.09 -1.07
N ILE A 180 14.97 4.94 -0.55
CA ILE A 180 14.70 6.36 -0.31
C ILE A 180 14.34 7.07 -1.61
N ASP A 181 15.04 6.77 -2.71
CA ASP A 181 14.76 7.34 -4.03
C ASP A 181 13.35 6.97 -4.49
N MET A 182 13.00 5.69 -4.38
CA MET A 182 11.67 5.17 -4.73
C MET A 182 10.56 5.83 -3.91
N VAL A 183 10.73 5.91 -2.58
CA VAL A 183 9.74 6.53 -1.68
C VAL A 183 9.59 8.02 -1.99
N SER A 184 10.69 8.73 -2.21
CA SER A 184 10.67 10.17 -2.49
C SER A 184 9.92 10.50 -3.77
N GLU A 185 10.16 9.71 -4.82
CA GLU A 185 9.44 9.85 -6.10
C GLU A 185 7.96 9.50 -5.95
N ALA A 186 7.64 8.44 -5.19
CA ALA A 186 6.26 8.05 -4.93
C ALA A 186 5.49 9.13 -4.16
N LEU A 187 6.09 9.72 -3.12
CA LEU A 187 5.50 10.80 -2.33
C LEU A 187 5.28 12.06 -3.17
N PHE A 188 6.26 12.43 -4.00
CA PHE A 188 6.13 13.58 -4.90
C PHE A 188 4.96 13.41 -5.88
N LYS A 189 4.77 12.19 -6.40
CA LYS A 189 3.68 11.84 -7.33
C LYS A 189 2.32 11.62 -6.64
N ASP A 190 2.26 11.63 -5.30
CA ASP A 190 1.01 11.45 -4.56
C ASP A 190 0.19 12.75 -4.52
N THR A 191 -0.51 13.03 -5.62
CA THR A 191 -1.27 14.27 -5.77
C THR A 191 -2.36 14.44 -4.73
N GLU A 192 -2.95 13.34 -4.25
CA GLU A 192 -3.99 13.37 -3.23
C GLU A 192 -3.42 13.77 -1.87
N LEU A 193 -2.37 13.09 -1.41
CA LEU A 193 -1.70 13.42 -0.15
C LEU A 193 -1.12 14.84 -0.16
N VAL A 194 -0.46 15.23 -1.26
CA VAL A 194 0.09 16.58 -1.42
C VAL A 194 -1.03 17.64 -1.38
N SER A 195 -2.18 17.38 -2.01
CA SER A 195 -3.31 18.32 -1.98
C SER A 195 -3.90 18.46 -0.58
N ASN A 196 -4.07 17.35 0.14
CA ASN A 196 -4.56 17.35 1.52
C ASN A 196 -3.61 18.11 2.46
N ILE A 197 -2.30 17.93 2.32
CA ILE A 197 -1.31 18.65 3.14
C ILE A 197 -1.36 20.16 2.88
N LYS A 198 -1.49 20.58 1.62
CA LYS A 198 -1.63 22.01 1.28
C LYS A 198 -2.91 22.60 1.86
N ALA A 199 -4.01 21.84 1.84
CA ALA A 199 -5.27 22.26 2.46
C ALA A 199 -5.15 22.38 3.98
N ASP A 200 -4.54 21.40 4.65
CA ASP A 200 -4.29 21.44 6.10
C ASP A 200 -3.44 22.66 6.49
N LEU A 201 -2.37 22.95 5.74
CA LEU A 201 -1.52 24.12 5.96
C LEU A 201 -2.29 25.43 5.76
N ALA A 202 -3.09 25.52 4.71
CA ALA A 202 -3.92 26.69 4.44
C ALA A 202 -4.96 26.92 5.55
N GLU A 203 -5.67 25.88 5.98
CA GLU A 203 -6.62 25.97 7.09
C GLU A 203 -5.94 26.43 8.38
N TYR A 204 -4.79 25.85 8.71
CA TYR A 204 -4.02 26.23 9.88
C TYR A 204 -3.61 27.71 9.84
N SER A 205 -3.03 28.17 8.73
CA SER A 205 -2.60 29.56 8.58
C SER A 205 -3.76 30.55 8.65
N ILE A 206 -4.88 30.27 7.98
CA ILE A 206 -6.07 31.14 8.01
C ILE A 206 -6.59 31.28 9.44
N ARG A 207 -6.71 30.17 10.18
CA ARG A 207 -7.19 30.18 11.57
C ARG A 207 -6.21 30.86 12.51
N ASN A 208 -4.92 30.53 12.42
CA ASN A 208 -3.89 30.99 13.34
C ASN A 208 -3.59 32.49 13.18
N PHE A 209 -3.61 33.01 11.94
CA PHE A 209 -3.35 34.42 11.66
C PHE A 209 -4.62 35.26 11.45
N ARG A 210 -5.81 34.67 11.67
CA ARG A 210 -7.12 35.32 11.49
C ARG A 210 -7.26 36.03 10.14
N LEU A 211 -6.85 35.35 9.07
CA LEU A 211 -6.86 35.92 7.72
C LEU A 211 -8.29 35.90 7.17
N ASP A 212 -8.71 37.01 6.53
CA ASP A 212 -9.97 37.09 5.80
C ASP A 212 -9.76 36.58 4.35
N THR A 213 -9.62 35.26 4.20
CA THR A 213 -9.40 34.60 2.91
C THR A 213 -9.90 33.15 2.90
N THR A 214 -9.84 32.51 1.73
CA THR A 214 -10.27 31.11 1.55
C THR A 214 -9.09 30.16 1.50
N VAL A 215 -9.33 28.90 1.87
CA VAL A 215 -8.35 27.80 1.74
C VAL A 215 -7.81 27.71 0.31
N LYS A 216 -8.68 27.81 -0.70
CA LYS A 216 -8.29 27.75 -2.11
C LYS A 216 -7.31 28.85 -2.50
N TRP A 217 -7.53 30.08 -2.03
CA TRP A 217 -6.63 31.19 -2.30
C TRP A 217 -5.28 31.00 -1.61
N TYR A 218 -5.27 30.56 -0.36
CA TYR A 218 -4.02 30.32 0.36
C TYR A 218 -3.22 29.15 -0.25
N ILE A 219 -3.90 28.10 -0.73
CA ILE A 219 -3.26 27.04 -1.53
C ILE A 219 -2.56 27.61 -2.78
N SER A 220 -3.14 28.61 -3.47
CA SER A 220 -2.48 29.22 -4.63
C SER A 220 -1.18 29.94 -4.26
N ILE A 221 -1.10 30.53 -3.06
CA ILE A 221 0.14 31.12 -2.55
C ILE A 221 1.18 30.04 -2.30
N ILE A 222 0.80 28.96 -1.62
CA ILE A 222 1.68 27.81 -1.38
C ILE A 222 2.22 27.27 -2.71
N ASN A 223 1.35 27.10 -3.72
CA ASN A 223 1.77 26.64 -5.04
C ASN A 223 2.77 27.61 -5.71
N GLY A 224 2.49 28.91 -5.69
CA GLY A 224 3.41 29.92 -6.24
C GLY A 224 4.77 29.93 -5.56
N ALA A 225 4.81 29.70 -4.24
CA ALA A 225 6.07 29.60 -3.49
C ALA A 225 6.84 28.31 -3.83
N LEU A 226 6.15 27.17 -3.91
CA LEU A 226 6.75 25.89 -4.31
C LEU A 226 7.31 25.95 -5.74
N GLU A 227 6.60 26.59 -6.67
CA GLU A 227 7.07 26.81 -8.04
C GLU A 227 8.30 27.70 -8.08
N LYS A 228 8.27 28.83 -7.37
CA LYS A 228 9.41 29.76 -7.28
C LYS A 228 10.66 29.10 -6.69
N ASN A 229 10.48 28.18 -5.74
CA ASN A 229 11.56 27.44 -5.08
C ASN A 229 11.93 26.12 -5.78
N CYS A 230 11.40 25.88 -6.99
CA CYS A 230 11.67 24.68 -7.80
C CYS A 230 11.44 23.37 -7.03
N PHE A 231 10.35 23.28 -6.26
CA PHE A 231 10.04 22.10 -5.45
C PHE A 231 10.01 20.82 -6.29
N SER A 232 10.75 19.81 -5.85
CA SER A 232 10.94 18.55 -6.58
C SER A 232 11.07 17.35 -5.63
N TYR A 233 11.02 16.13 -6.19
CA TYR A 233 11.26 14.92 -5.40
C TYR A 233 12.66 14.87 -4.76
N GLN A 234 13.64 15.62 -5.28
CA GLN A 234 14.98 15.71 -4.70
C GLN A 234 14.97 16.40 -3.33
N ASP A 235 14.03 17.31 -3.09
CA ASP A 235 13.86 17.96 -1.79
C ASP A 235 13.36 16.94 -0.75
N ILE A 236 12.40 16.10 -1.14
CA ILE A 236 11.88 15.00 -0.30
C ILE A 236 13.01 14.00 -0.01
N LYS A 237 13.76 13.59 -1.04
CA LYS A 237 14.92 12.68 -0.89
C LYS A 237 15.94 13.23 0.09
N THR A 238 16.33 14.49 -0.07
CA THR A 238 17.32 15.15 0.81
C THR A 238 16.83 15.18 2.24
N PHE A 239 15.55 15.51 2.46
CA PHE A 239 14.94 15.50 3.79
C PHE A 239 14.94 14.09 4.41
N ILE A 240 14.49 13.07 3.67
CA ILE A 240 14.46 11.68 4.15
C ILE A 240 15.87 11.19 4.49
N LYS A 241 16.88 11.51 3.69
CA LYS A 241 18.28 11.12 3.97
C LYS A 241 18.78 11.69 5.30
N GLY A 242 18.32 12.87 5.70
CA GLY A 242 18.67 13.52 6.97
C GLY A 242 17.92 12.99 8.20
N LEU A 243 16.92 12.12 8.03
CA LEU A 243 16.12 11.60 9.13
C LEU A 243 16.94 10.69 10.06
N LYS A 244 16.86 10.96 11.35
CA LYS A 244 17.43 10.11 12.41
C LYS A 244 16.40 9.15 13.01
N ASN A 245 15.12 9.49 12.89
CA ASN A 245 13.99 8.73 13.42
C ASN A 245 12.97 8.48 12.31
N SER A 246 12.17 7.43 12.49
CA SER A 246 11.01 7.14 11.64
C SER A 246 10.04 8.32 11.67
N MET A 247 9.61 8.78 10.50
CA MET A 247 8.55 9.78 10.34
C MET A 247 7.50 9.24 9.36
N SER A 248 6.29 9.77 9.48
CA SER A 248 5.22 9.42 8.56
C SER A 248 5.36 10.05 7.20
N ASN A 249 4.78 9.42 6.19
CA ASN A 249 4.70 9.99 4.83
C ASN A 249 4.05 11.39 4.84
N ARG A 250 3.02 11.56 5.67
CA ARG A 250 2.35 12.86 5.86
C ARG A 250 3.26 13.88 6.52
N GLU A 251 3.96 13.51 7.59
CA GLU A 251 4.87 14.43 8.30
C GLU A 251 6.07 14.83 7.42
N ILE A 252 6.64 13.88 6.67
CA ILE A 252 7.72 14.16 5.71
C ILE A 252 7.28 15.22 4.71
N LEU A 253 6.17 15.00 4.02
CA LEU A 253 5.67 15.96 3.02
C LEU A 253 5.26 17.30 3.65
N LEU A 254 4.66 17.28 4.84
CA LEU A 254 4.30 18.50 5.56
C LEU A 254 5.53 19.36 5.85
N GLU A 255 6.59 18.78 6.40
CA GLU A 255 7.81 19.52 6.75
C GLU A 255 8.56 20.00 5.50
N VAL A 256 8.65 19.18 4.46
CA VAL A 256 9.29 19.58 3.20
C VAL A 256 8.52 20.70 2.52
N ILE A 257 7.18 20.62 2.46
CA ILE A 257 6.36 21.70 1.87
C ILE A 257 6.52 22.99 2.67
N LYS A 258 6.45 22.95 4.01
CA LYS A 258 6.69 24.14 4.85
C LYS A 258 8.05 24.79 4.64
N GLN A 259 9.11 23.99 4.42
CA GLN A 259 10.45 24.53 4.16
C GLN A 259 10.57 25.20 2.79
N LYS A 260 9.66 24.88 1.86
CA LYS A 260 9.69 25.31 0.46
C LYS A 260 8.56 26.28 0.09
N SER A 261 7.61 26.54 0.97
CA SER A 261 6.49 27.46 0.78
C SER A 261 6.59 28.67 1.71
#